data_AF-A0A292YQE8-F1
#
_entry.id   AF-A0A292YQE8-F1
#
_cell.length_a   1.000
_cell.length_b   1.000
_cell.length_c   1.000
_cell.angle_alpha   90.00
_cell.angle_beta   90.00
_cell.angle_gamma   90.00
#
_symmetry.space_group_name_H-M   'P 1'
#
loop_
_entity.id
_entity.type
_entity.pdbx_description
1 polymer ?
#
loop_
_entity_poly.entity_id
_entity_poly.type
_entity_poly.pdbx_seq_one_letter_code
_entity_poly.pdbx_strand_id
1 'polypeptide(L)'
;MQNWLYIGLMVLAGVMIGFQSPINTALSKKVGIMESSFISFTVGVLTLAVVATIWGKGNIKEVIHVPWWQWLGGFLGAIYVTSIIVAVPQVGVTTVMVAALAGQLTIALLIDQFGWFGLAPRPIDWQRVLGVFLLFVATWLIYSKR
;
A
#
# COMPACT_ATOMS: atom_id res chain seq x y z
N MET A 1 20.82 15.59 -2.98
CA MET A 1 21.19 14.18 -3.21
C MET A 1 20.41 13.20 -2.33
N GLN A 2 20.20 13.47 -1.03
CA GLN A 2 19.42 12.63 -0.10
C GLN A 2 18.04 12.17 -0.62
N ASN A 3 17.32 13.04 -1.36
CA ASN A 3 15.95 12.74 -1.82
C ASN A 3 15.88 11.65 -2.90
N TRP A 4 16.91 11.51 -3.74
CA TRP A 4 16.93 10.50 -4.81
C TRP A 4 17.13 9.08 -4.27
N LEU A 5 17.82 8.93 -3.13
CA LEU A 5 17.96 7.65 -2.45
C LEU A 5 16.59 7.14 -1.99
N TYR A 6 15.77 8.00 -1.37
CA TYR A 6 14.42 7.62 -0.93
C TYR A 6 13.51 7.27 -2.10
N ILE A 7 13.62 7.99 -3.22
CA ILE A 7 12.90 7.64 -4.45
C ILE A 7 13.32 6.25 -4.93
N GLY A 8 14.62 5.95 -4.99
CA GLY A 8 15.13 4.63 -5.35
C GLY A 8 14.62 3.51 -4.43
N LEU A 9 14.61 3.75 -3.12
CA LEU A 9 14.04 2.80 -2.14
C LEU A 9 12.55 2.55 -2.36
N MET A 10 11.78 3.59 -2.67
CA MET A 10 10.35 3.44 -2.96
C MET A 10 10.08 2.72 -4.28
N VAL A 11 10.94 2.90 -5.29
CA VAL A 11 10.89 2.11 -6.54
C VAL A 11 11.12 0.63 -6.23
N LEU A 12 12.14 0.30 -5.43
CA LEU A 12 12.40 -1.08 -5.01
C LEU A 12 11.23 -1.66 -4.20
N ALA A 13 10.66 -0.90 -3.27
CA ALA A 13 9.47 -1.32 -2.52
C ALA A 13 8.29 -1.60 -3.46
N GLY A 14 8.07 -0.77 -4.48
CA GLY A 14 7.06 -1.01 -5.51
C GLY A 14 7.27 -2.31 -6.28
N VAL A 15 8.52 -2.63 -6.64
CA VAL A 15 8.87 -3.91 -7.27
C VAL A 15 8.52 -5.09 -6.34
N MET A 16 8.85 -4.99 -5.05
CA MET A 16 8.53 -6.05 -4.08
C MET A 16 7.02 -6.26 -3.91
N ILE A 17 6.23 -5.18 -3.81
CA ILE A 17 4.77 -5.26 -3.73
C ILE A 17 4.18 -5.87 -5.02
N GLY A 18 4.77 -5.58 -6.18
CA GLY A 18 4.40 -6.19 -7.45
C GLY A 18 4.52 -7.72 -7.45
N PHE A 19 5.54 -8.28 -6.78
CA PHE A 19 5.68 -9.73 -6.59
C PHE A 19 4.70 -10.29 -5.54
N GLN A 20 4.39 -9.53 -4.49
CA GLN A 20 3.50 -9.99 -3.42
C GLN A 20 2.11 -10.35 -3.94
N SER A 21 1.57 -9.56 -4.86
CA SER A 21 0.22 -9.77 -5.43
C SER A 21 0.02 -11.14 -6.09
N PRO A 22 0.82 -11.57 -7.08
CA PRO A 22 0.68 -12.91 -7.67
C PRO A 22 1.05 -14.03 -6.69
N ILE A 23 2.01 -13.82 -5.77
CA ILE A 23 2.37 -14.82 -4.75
C ILE A 23 1.17 -15.10 -3.83
N ASN A 24 0.57 -14.05 -3.26
CA ASN A 24 -0.61 -14.19 -2.39
C ASN A 24 -1.82 -14.73 -3.14
N THR A 25 -2.02 -14.30 -4.40
CA THR A 25 -3.10 -14.83 -5.24
C THR A 25 -2.89 -16.30 -5.61
N ALA A 26 -1.64 -16.75 -5.76
CA ALA A 26 -1.35 -18.16 -6.00
C ALA A 26 -1.57 -19.00 -4.74
N LEU A 27 -1.17 -18.49 -3.58
CA LEU A 27 -1.42 -19.14 -2.29
C LEU A 27 -2.92 -19.28 -2.01
N SER A 28 -3.72 -18.24 -2.29
CA SER A 28 -5.17 -18.28 -2.05
C SER A 28 -5.90 -19.37 -2.84
N LYS A 29 -5.39 -19.75 -4.02
CA LYS A 29 -5.92 -20.89 -4.80
C LYS A 29 -5.72 -22.24 -4.11
N LYS A 30 -4.82 -22.33 -3.13
CA LYS A 30 -4.51 -23.56 -2.39
C LYS A 30 -5.16 -23.61 -1.02
N VAL A 31 -5.21 -22.47 -0.31
CA VAL A 31 -5.63 -22.43 1.10
C VAL A 31 -6.87 -21.58 1.37
N GLY A 32 -7.35 -20.82 0.39
CA GLY A 32 -8.46 -19.87 0.54
C GLY A 32 -8.01 -18.41 0.60
N ILE A 33 -8.93 -17.49 0.31
CA ILE A 33 -8.66 -16.05 0.19
C ILE A 33 -8.27 -15.47 1.55
N MET A 34 -9.07 -15.76 2.58
CA MET A 34 -8.88 -15.18 3.90
C MET A 34 -7.65 -15.78 4.61
N GLU A 35 -7.47 -17.09 4.44
CA GLU A 35 -6.34 -17.87 4.96
C GLU A 35 -5.03 -17.39 4.33
N SER A 36 -5.01 -17.13 3.02
CA SER A 36 -3.83 -16.59 2.35
C SER A 36 -3.47 -15.18 2.84
N SER A 37 -4.46 -14.29 3.03
CA SER A 37 -4.22 -12.97 3.64
C SER A 37 -3.67 -13.11 5.05
N PHE A 38 -4.27 -13.96 5.88
CA PHE A 38 -3.84 -14.22 7.25
C PHE A 38 -2.40 -14.75 7.33
N ILE A 39 -2.06 -15.74 6.50
CA ILE A 39 -0.70 -16.29 6.42
C ILE A 39 0.29 -15.21 5.97
N SER A 40 -0.05 -14.41 4.95
CA SER A 40 0.81 -13.33 4.46
C SER A 40 1.11 -12.30 5.56
N PHE A 41 0.08 -11.88 6.30
CA PHE A 41 0.25 -10.97 7.44
C PHE A 41 1.02 -11.60 8.59
N THR A 42 0.80 -12.89 8.87
CA THR A 42 1.53 -13.61 9.92
C THR A 42 3.02 -13.66 9.60
N VAL A 43 3.40 -14.02 8.36
CA VAL A 43 4.80 -14.01 7.91
C VAL A 43 5.39 -12.60 8.00
N GLY A 44 4.62 -11.57 7.63
CA GLY A 44 5.02 -10.17 7.76
C GLY A 44 5.28 -9.76 9.20
N VAL A 45 4.37 -10.09 10.13
CA VAL A 45 4.49 -9.82 11.56
C VAL A 45 5.72 -10.51 12.14
N LEU A 46 5.94 -11.80 11.84
CA LEU A 46 7.10 -12.55 12.32
C LEU A 46 8.41 -11.93 11.81
N THR A 47 8.44 -11.57 10.52
CA THR A 47 9.61 -10.92 9.91
C THR A 47 9.90 -9.58 10.57
N LEU A 48 8.87 -8.74 10.74
CA LEU A 48 9.00 -7.43 11.38
C LEU A 48 9.35 -7.53 12.86
N ALA A 49 8.87 -8.55 13.59
CA ALA A 49 9.24 -8.77 14.98
C ALA A 49 10.74 -9.05 15.13
N VAL A 50 11.30 -9.90 14.26
CA VAL A 50 12.75 -10.16 14.23
C VAL A 50 13.53 -8.88 13.90
N VAL A 51 13.14 -8.19 12.82
CA VAL A 51 13.80 -6.93 12.40
C VAL A 51 13.73 -5.86 13.49
N ALA A 52 12.57 -5.69 14.14
CA ALA A 52 12.38 -4.72 15.21
C ALA A 52 13.21 -5.06 16.46
N THR A 53 13.43 -6.34 16.75
CA THR A 53 14.25 -6.76 17.90
C THR A 53 15.74 -6.51 17.65
N ILE A 54 16.21 -6.67 16.41
CA ILE A 54 17.63 -6.52 16.05
C ILE A 54 17.99 -5.05 15.78
N TRP A 55 17.13 -4.33 15.05
CA TRP A 55 17.43 -3.00 14.53
C TRP A 55 16.48 -1.90 15.03
N GLY A 56 15.42 -2.25 15.75
CA GLY A 56 14.46 -1.27 16.28
C GLY A 56 15.09 -0.38 17.35
N LYS A 57 14.84 0.93 17.24
CA LYS A 57 15.29 1.96 18.20
C LYS A 57 14.14 2.65 18.94
N GLY A 58 12.90 2.23 18.70
CA GLY A 58 11.69 2.83 19.27
C GLY A 58 11.31 2.25 20.63
N ASN A 59 10.30 2.86 21.27
CA ASN A 59 9.69 2.36 22.51
C ASN A 59 8.29 1.78 22.22
N ILE A 60 8.18 0.45 22.17
CA ILE A 60 6.91 -0.24 21.89
C ILE A 60 5.84 0.06 22.96
N LYS A 61 6.25 0.38 24.19
CA LYS A 61 5.30 0.65 25.28
C LYS A 61 4.46 1.90 25.03
N GLU A 62 4.94 2.85 24.24
CA GLU A 62 4.19 4.08 23.90
C GLU A 62 2.92 3.81 23.09
N VAL A 63 2.75 2.59 22.55
CA VAL A 63 1.58 2.24 21.76
C VAL A 63 0.26 2.37 22.56
N ILE A 64 0.30 2.28 23.90
CA ILE A 64 -0.88 2.49 24.74
C ILE A 64 -1.29 3.96 24.86
N HIS A 65 -0.39 4.89 24.50
CA HIS A 65 -0.60 6.33 24.58
C HIS A 65 -0.96 6.96 23.24
N VAL A 66 -0.90 6.21 22.14
CA VAL A 66 -1.27 6.75 20.83
C VAL A 66 -2.79 6.72 20.61
N PRO A 67 -3.34 7.67 19.83
CA PRO A 67 -4.74 7.64 19.42
C PRO A 67 -5.12 6.33 18.72
N TRP A 68 -6.36 5.87 18.94
CA TRP A 68 -6.87 4.60 18.39
C TRP A 68 -6.74 4.48 16.87
N TRP A 69 -6.84 5.58 16.13
CA TRP A 69 -6.75 5.57 14.67
C TRP A 69 -5.36 5.14 14.16
N GLN A 70 -4.30 5.29 14.96
CA GLN A 70 -2.95 4.83 14.58
C GLN A 70 -2.87 3.30 14.46
N TRP A 71 -3.77 2.58 15.13
CA TRP A 71 -3.86 1.12 15.06
C TRP A 71 -4.53 0.63 13.76
N LEU A 72 -5.21 1.51 13.02
CA LEU A 72 -5.91 1.15 11.79
C LEU A 72 -4.97 0.76 10.64
N GLY A 73 -3.68 1.09 10.72
CA GLY A 73 -2.72 0.79 9.65
C GLY A 73 -2.70 -0.70 9.26
N GLY A 74 -2.64 -1.59 10.26
CA GLY A 74 -2.67 -3.04 10.03
C GLY A 74 -4.00 -3.52 9.45
N PHE A 75 -5.12 -2.98 9.95
CA PHE A 75 -6.47 -3.28 9.47
C PHE A 75 -6.67 -2.88 8.01
N LEU A 76 -6.26 -1.66 7.63
CA LEU A 76 -6.32 -1.17 6.25
C LEU A 76 -5.43 -2.00 5.32
N GLY A 77 -4.24 -2.41 5.80
CA GLY A 77 -3.37 -3.33 5.06
C GLY A 77 -4.03 -4.68 4.79
N ALA A 78 -4.73 -5.26 5.78
CA ALA A 78 -5.42 -6.54 5.64
C ALA A 78 -6.55 -6.46 4.58
N ILE A 79 -7.31 -5.37 4.58
CA ILE A 79 -8.30 -5.09 3.54
C ILE A 79 -7.61 -4.99 2.17
N TYR A 80 -6.54 -4.19 2.07
CA TYR A 80 -5.82 -3.97 0.81
C TYR A 80 -5.30 -5.28 0.19
N VAL A 81 -4.61 -6.11 0.97
CA VAL A 81 -4.07 -7.40 0.48
C VAL A 81 -5.21 -8.33 0.06
N THR A 82 -6.28 -8.40 0.84
CA THR A 82 -7.44 -9.24 0.50
C THR A 82 -8.12 -8.77 -0.79
N SER A 83 -8.30 -7.45 -0.97
CA SER A 83 -8.83 -6.87 -2.20
C SER A 83 -7.95 -7.20 -3.41
N ILE A 84 -6.62 -7.17 -3.26
CA ILE A 84 -5.69 -7.59 -4.32
C ILE A 84 -5.92 -9.06 -4.69
N ILE A 85 -5.93 -9.96 -3.71
CA ILE A 85 -6.11 -11.41 -3.94
C ILE A 85 -7.41 -11.70 -4.71
N VAL A 86 -8.48 -10.96 -4.40
CA VAL A 86 -9.78 -11.08 -5.08
C VAL A 86 -9.75 -10.49 -6.48
N ALA A 87 -9.13 -9.32 -6.67
CA ALA A 87 -9.20 -8.58 -7.92
C ALA A 87 -8.23 -9.08 -8.99
N VAL A 88 -7.05 -9.60 -8.61
CA VAL A 88 -6.00 -10.03 -9.55
C VAL A 88 -6.48 -11.11 -10.53
N PRO A 89 -7.19 -12.18 -10.11
CA PRO A 89 -7.74 -13.15 -11.05
C PRO A 89 -8.74 -12.54 -12.04
N GLN A 90 -9.46 -11.49 -11.64
CA GLN A 90 -10.55 -10.91 -12.41
C GLN A 90 -10.05 -9.92 -13.47
N VAL A 91 -9.14 -9.02 -13.12
CA VAL A 91 -8.71 -7.91 -14.01
C VAL A 91 -7.21 -7.89 -14.31
N GLY A 92 -6.43 -8.81 -13.71
CA GLY A 92 -4.99 -8.94 -13.90
C GLY A 92 -4.16 -8.01 -13.00
N VAL A 93 -2.90 -8.38 -12.78
CA VAL A 93 -1.99 -7.69 -11.83
C VAL A 93 -1.79 -6.21 -12.23
N THR A 94 -1.53 -5.93 -13.50
CA THR A 94 -1.24 -4.56 -13.98
C THR A 94 -2.40 -3.60 -13.70
N THR A 95 -3.63 -4.02 -14.00
CA THR A 95 -4.85 -3.24 -13.75
C THR A 95 -5.04 -2.99 -12.26
N VAL A 96 -4.88 -4.02 -11.42
CA VAL A 96 -5.01 -3.89 -9.96
C VAL A 96 -4.00 -2.91 -9.39
N MET A 97 -2.73 -2.99 -9.82
CA MET A 97 -1.66 -2.14 -9.30
C MET A 97 -1.85 -0.67 -9.67
N VAL A 98 -2.19 -0.39 -10.93
CA VAL A 98 -2.42 0.99 -11.38
C VAL A 98 -3.68 1.58 -10.76
N ALA A 99 -4.76 0.79 -10.62
CA ALA A 99 -5.98 1.24 -9.93
C ALA A 99 -5.72 1.52 -8.44
N ALA A 100 -4.97 0.65 -7.76
CA ALA A 100 -4.56 0.83 -6.37
C ALA A 100 -3.74 2.12 -6.19
N LEU A 101 -2.75 2.35 -7.06
CA LEU A 101 -1.94 3.58 -7.05
C LEU A 101 -2.80 4.83 -7.29
N ALA A 102 -3.77 4.78 -8.20
CA ALA A 102 -4.68 5.90 -8.45
C ALA A 102 -5.48 6.27 -7.18
N GLY A 103 -6.03 5.27 -6.49
CA GLY A 103 -6.73 5.48 -5.21
C GLY A 103 -5.80 6.02 -4.11
N GLN A 104 -4.60 5.45 -3.99
CA GLN A 104 -3.58 5.89 -3.02
C GLN A 104 -3.15 7.34 -3.25
N LEU A 105 -2.91 7.76 -4.50
CA LEU A 105 -2.54 9.14 -4.76
C LEU A 105 -3.72 10.10 -4.59
N THR A 106 -4.94 9.67 -4.90
CA THR A 106 -6.15 10.48 -4.66
C THR A 106 -6.29 10.83 -3.19
N ILE A 107 -6.20 9.83 -2.30
CA ILE A 107 -6.28 10.09 -0.86
C ILE A 107 -5.06 10.86 -0.34
N ALA A 108 -3.87 10.63 -0.92
CA ALA A 108 -2.66 11.40 -0.56
C ALA A 108 -2.80 12.90 -0.86
N LEU A 109 -3.46 13.29 -1.95
CA LEU A 109 -3.74 14.70 -2.24
C LEU A 109 -4.67 15.32 -1.19
N LEU A 110 -5.69 14.58 -0.74
CA LEU A 110 -6.62 15.06 0.29
C LEU A 110 -5.92 15.18 1.64
N ILE A 111 -5.11 14.18 2.01
CA ILE A 111 -4.30 14.20 3.23
C ILE A 111 -3.37 15.42 3.25
N ASP A 112 -2.68 15.68 2.13
CA ASP A 112 -1.78 16.82 1.99
C ASP A 112 -2.53 18.15 2.07
N GLN A 113 -3.66 18.29 1.37
CA GLN A 113 -4.47 19.51 1.35
C GLN A 113 -4.94 19.91 2.75
N PHE A 114 -5.43 18.93 3.51
CA PHE A 114 -6.05 19.17 4.81
C PHE A 114 -5.08 19.00 5.98
N GLY A 115 -3.84 18.57 5.73
CA GLY A 115 -2.86 18.31 6.78
C GLY A 115 -3.32 17.22 7.76
N TRP A 116 -4.03 16.21 7.27
CA TRP A 116 -4.49 15.11 8.14
C TRP A 116 -3.31 14.42 8.82
N PHE A 117 -3.56 13.83 9.99
CA PHE A 117 -2.55 13.13 10.80
C PHE A 117 -1.40 14.01 11.32
N GLY A 118 -1.62 15.32 11.44
CA GLY A 118 -0.63 16.27 11.97
C GLY A 118 0.43 16.68 10.95
N LEU A 119 0.18 16.44 9.66
CA LEU A 119 1.05 16.87 8.57
C LEU A 119 0.87 18.37 8.30
N ALA A 120 1.94 19.04 7.88
CA ALA A 120 1.86 20.41 7.40
C ALA A 120 1.01 20.45 6.12
N PRO A 121 -0.09 21.24 6.08
CA PRO A 121 -0.93 21.35 4.89
C PRO A 121 -0.12 21.81 3.68
N ARG A 122 -0.32 21.16 2.55
CA ARG A 122 0.27 21.49 1.26
C ARG A 122 -0.85 21.73 0.26
N PRO A 123 -1.04 22.97 -0.21
CA PRO A 123 -2.08 23.29 -1.17
C PRO A 123 -2.00 22.39 -2.40
N ILE A 124 -3.14 21.86 -2.82
CA ILE A 124 -3.26 21.12 -4.07
C ILE A 124 -2.95 22.07 -5.23
N ASP A 125 -1.91 21.73 -5.99
CA ASP A 125 -1.62 22.37 -7.26
C ASP A 125 -2.20 21.56 -8.44
N TRP A 126 -2.39 22.25 -9.56
CA TRP A 126 -2.95 21.65 -10.78
C TRP A 126 -2.11 20.50 -11.35
N GLN A 127 -0.78 20.54 -11.19
CA GLN A 127 0.10 19.51 -11.75
C GLN A 127 -0.10 18.17 -11.04
N ARG A 128 -0.29 18.20 -9.71
CA ARG A 128 -0.61 17.02 -8.90
C ARG A 128 -1.99 16.44 -9.22
N VAL A 129 -2.99 17.30 -9.39
CA VAL A 129 -4.33 16.87 -9.84
C VAL A 129 -4.26 16.21 -11.22
N LEU A 130 -3.55 16.84 -12.16
CA LEU A 130 -3.33 16.29 -13.49
C LEU A 130 -2.60 14.94 -13.42
N GLY A 131 -1.59 14.79 -12.57
CA GLY A 131 -0.88 13.52 -12.38
C GLY A 131 -1.80 12.38 -11.91
N VAL A 132 -2.69 12.66 -10.94
CA VAL A 132 -3.69 11.68 -10.48
C VAL A 132 -4.71 11.38 -11.57
N PHE A 133 -5.18 12.39 -12.30
CA PHE A 133 -6.07 12.21 -13.44
C PHE A 133 -5.45 11.31 -14.52
N LEU A 134 -4.18 11.52 -14.85
CA LEU A 134 -3.44 10.70 -15.82
C LEU A 134 -3.32 9.23 -15.36
N LEU A 135 -3.25 8.96 -14.05
CA LEU A 135 -3.31 7.58 -13.55
C LEU A 135 -4.67 6.92 -13.77
N PHE A 136 -5.78 7.65 -13.64
CA PHE A 136 -7.10 7.11 -13.99
C PHE A 136 -7.21 6.84 -15.49
N VAL A 137 -6.68 7.73 -16.33
CA VAL A 137 -6.59 7.50 -17.78
C VAL A 137 -5.74 6.26 -18.08
N ALA A 138 -4.58 6.11 -17.43
CA ALA A 138 -3.74 4.92 -17.57
C ALA A 138 -4.47 3.65 -17.11
N THR A 139 -5.21 3.71 -16.00
CA THR A 139 -6.04 2.59 -15.52
C THR A 139 -7.05 2.17 -16.58
N TRP A 140 -7.77 3.14 -17.16
CA TRP A 140 -8.77 2.89 -18.20
C TRP A 140 -8.14 2.27 -19.45
N LEU A 141 -7.03 2.82 -19.95
CA LEU A 141 -6.32 2.31 -21.12
C LEU A 141 -5.75 0.89 -20.93
N ILE A 142 -5.28 0.59 -19.72
CA ILE A 142 -4.77 -0.75 -19.38
C ILE A 142 -5.93 -1.75 -19.33
N TYR A 143 -7.04 -1.36 -18.69
CA TYR A 143 -8.21 -2.22 -18.58
C TYR A 143 -8.89 -2.46 -19.95
N SER A 144 -9.00 -1.44 -20.79
CA SER A 144 -9.68 -1.52 -22.10
C SER A 144 -8.95 -2.37 -23.14
N LYS A 145 -7.72 -2.81 -22.87
CA LYS A 145 -6.92 -3.68 -23.75
C LYS A 145 -7.08 -5.18 -23.44
N ARG A 146 -8.01 -5.54 -22.55
CA ARG A 146 -8.51 -6.92 -22.40
C ARG A 146 -9.76 -7.12 -23.25
#